data_AF-A0A956HEH9-F1
#
_entry.id   AF-A0A956HEH9-F1
#
_cell.length_a   1.000
_cell.length_b   1.000
_cell.length_c   1.000
_cell.angle_alpha   90.00
_cell.angle_beta   90.00
_cell.angle_gamma   90.00
#
_symmetry.space_group_name_H-M   'P 1'
#
loop_
_entity.id
_entity.type
_entity.pdbx_description
1 polymer ?
#
loop_
_entity_poly.entity_id
_entity_poly.type
_entity_poly.pdbx_seq_one_letter_code
_entity_poly.pdbx_strand_id
1 'polypeptide(L)'
;MQRKHLTTLTSGLLAGALTVALAAGCGGEDRSNKILDELGPAAKKPEDIKTEAKPKMTEEELKEARRKAGFIDQDEVAAENAKIFEKGAREYIKTRMKEYQLLIADIRKSVDDIEKQSAAWAKAKDPQKAFDKWNGKFRDQAKALIKSYDKVTGHGAEGGFTQAELGPAFRAWEDLKDELGPDIASNDRFAETLKQIREGLDKVEKALTEIDKDESLVINKFYDAEKDGEEEGGGEEGGGGEDEEGE
;
A
#
# COMPACT_ATOMS: atom_id res chain seq x y z
N MET A 1 -22.96 14.71 -37.56
CA MET A 1 -21.73 14.25 -38.24
C MET A 1 -21.01 13.28 -37.31
N GLN A 2 -21.07 11.99 -37.64
CA GLN A 2 -20.42 10.93 -36.87
C GLN A 2 -18.96 10.79 -37.31
N ARG A 3 -18.01 10.74 -36.36
CA ARG A 3 -16.68 10.17 -36.59
C ARG A 3 -16.46 9.07 -35.57
N LYS A 4 -16.59 7.84 -36.06
CA LYS A 4 -16.15 6.62 -35.40
C LYS A 4 -14.64 6.49 -35.65
N HIS A 5 -13.83 6.38 -34.61
CA HIS A 5 -12.47 5.86 -34.73
C HIS A 5 -12.32 4.66 -33.79
N LEU A 6 -12.22 3.50 -34.43
CA LEU A 6 -11.84 2.20 -33.89
C LEU A 6 -10.37 2.00 -34.29
N THR A 7 -9.45 1.80 -33.35
CA THR A 7 -8.14 1.18 -33.63
C THR A 7 -7.53 0.69 -32.30
N THR A 8 -7.75 -0.57 -31.94
CA THR A 8 -6.78 -1.69 -32.01
C THR A 8 -5.74 -1.69 -30.87
N LEU A 9 -6.00 -2.52 -29.85
CA LEU A 9 -5.02 -2.99 -28.87
C LEU A 9 -4.02 -3.93 -29.56
N THR A 10 -2.73 -3.65 -29.46
CA THR A 10 -1.66 -4.61 -29.75
C THR A 10 -0.96 -4.95 -28.43
N SER A 11 -1.22 -6.15 -27.91
CA SER A 11 -0.46 -6.77 -26.83
C SER A 11 0.89 -7.24 -27.35
N GLY A 12 1.97 -6.59 -26.91
CA GLY A 12 3.34 -7.02 -27.17
C GLY A 12 3.82 -8.01 -26.10
N LEU A 13 4.10 -9.24 -26.54
CA LEU A 13 4.75 -10.28 -25.76
C LEU A 13 6.22 -9.89 -25.52
N LEU A 14 6.64 -9.70 -24.26
CA LEU A 14 8.04 -9.48 -23.91
C LEU A 14 8.70 -10.84 -23.59
N ALA A 15 9.39 -11.41 -24.57
CA ALA A 15 10.26 -12.57 -24.37
C ALA A 15 11.68 -12.08 -24.02
N GLY A 16 11.97 -11.96 -22.72
CA GLY A 16 13.31 -11.66 -22.21
C GLY A 16 14.14 -12.93 -22.10
N ALA A 17 15.06 -13.15 -23.04
CA ALA A 17 16.06 -14.21 -23.00
C ALA A 17 17.13 -13.91 -21.94
N LEU A 18 17.23 -14.78 -20.93
CA LEU A 18 18.28 -14.78 -19.93
C LEU A 18 19.58 -15.35 -20.55
N THR A 19 20.50 -14.48 -20.94
CA THR A 19 21.83 -14.88 -21.43
C THR A 19 22.79 -14.94 -20.23
N VAL A 20 23.08 -16.15 -19.73
CA VAL A 20 24.14 -16.35 -18.73
C VAL A 20 25.48 -16.41 -19.46
N ALA A 21 26.27 -15.34 -19.36
CA ALA A 21 27.67 -15.33 -19.75
C ALA A 21 28.50 -15.97 -18.62
N LEU A 22 28.93 -17.22 -18.82
CA LEU A 22 29.95 -17.85 -17.98
C LEU A 22 31.33 -17.42 -18.50
N ALA A 23 31.96 -16.54 -17.74
CA ALA A 23 33.36 -16.15 -17.93
C ALA A 23 34.27 -17.35 -17.63
N ALA A 24 35.18 -17.62 -18.57
CA ALA A 24 36.30 -18.53 -18.41
C ALA A 24 37.36 -17.90 -17.50
N GLY A 25 37.87 -18.67 -16.54
CA GLY A 25 38.95 -18.26 -15.64
C GLY A 25 39.60 -19.42 -14.90
N CYS A 26 40.64 -19.99 -15.53
CA CYS A 26 41.82 -20.66 -14.96
C CYS A 26 41.67 -21.87 -14.01
N GLY A 27 42.12 -23.03 -14.51
CA GLY A 27 42.98 -23.95 -13.75
C GLY A 27 42.34 -25.26 -13.29
N GLY A 28 42.51 -26.33 -14.07
CA GLY A 28 42.30 -27.70 -13.57
C GLY A 28 41.96 -28.73 -14.64
N GLU A 29 42.92 -29.09 -15.50
CA GLU A 29 42.76 -30.16 -16.51
C GLU A 29 42.58 -31.57 -15.94
N ASP A 30 42.64 -31.77 -14.61
CA ASP A 30 42.54 -33.10 -13.98
C ASP A 30 41.26 -33.36 -13.16
N ARG A 31 40.34 -32.40 -13.01
CA ARG A 31 39.11 -32.61 -12.20
C ARG A 31 37.89 -33.07 -12.99
N SER A 32 37.88 -32.89 -14.31
CA SER A 32 36.75 -33.24 -15.17
C SER A 32 36.51 -34.75 -15.24
N ASN A 33 37.58 -35.54 -15.26
CA ASN A 33 37.47 -36.99 -15.49
C ASN A 33 37.10 -37.78 -14.23
N LYS A 34 37.33 -37.23 -13.03
CA LYS A 34 36.95 -37.91 -11.76
C LYS A 34 35.46 -37.81 -11.44
N ILE A 35 34.80 -36.72 -11.83
CA ILE A 35 33.36 -36.54 -11.58
C ILE A 35 32.54 -37.43 -12.53
N LEU A 36 33.05 -37.70 -13.73
CA LEU A 36 32.39 -38.55 -14.73
C LEU A 36 32.42 -40.05 -14.41
N ASP A 37 33.46 -40.54 -13.73
CA ASP A 37 33.55 -41.96 -13.31
C ASP A 37 32.69 -42.28 -12.08
N GLU A 38 32.41 -41.31 -11.20
CA GLU A 38 31.57 -41.51 -10.00
C GLU A 38 30.06 -41.46 -10.28
N LEU A 39 29.63 -40.95 -11.44
CA LEU A 39 28.21 -40.78 -11.78
C LEU A 39 27.54 -42.02 -12.39
N GLY A 40 28.25 -43.15 -12.49
CA GLY A 40 27.73 -44.38 -13.11
C GLY A 40 27.49 -44.23 -14.62
N PRO A 41 27.10 -45.32 -15.32
CA PRO A 41 26.88 -45.26 -16.76
C PRO A 41 25.83 -44.19 -17.08
N ALA A 42 26.16 -43.35 -18.08
CA ALA A 42 25.35 -42.25 -18.54
C ALA A 42 23.86 -42.62 -18.55
N ALA A 43 23.07 -41.88 -17.77
CA ALA A 43 21.62 -41.96 -17.82
C ALA A 43 21.19 -41.93 -19.29
N LYS A 44 20.29 -42.84 -19.66
CA LYS A 44 19.76 -43.02 -21.01
C LYS A 44 19.60 -41.68 -21.71
N LYS A 45 20.03 -41.60 -22.97
CA LYS A 45 19.83 -40.40 -23.80
C LYS A 45 18.34 -40.01 -23.72
N PRO A 46 17.98 -38.72 -23.68
CA PRO A 46 16.59 -38.29 -23.55
C PRO A 46 15.64 -38.97 -24.57
N GLU A 47 16.19 -39.32 -25.73
CA GLU A 47 15.56 -40.04 -26.85
C GLU A 47 15.13 -41.48 -26.51
N ASP A 48 15.78 -42.13 -25.54
CA ASP A 48 15.54 -43.53 -25.13
C ASP A 48 14.57 -43.65 -23.93
N ILE A 49 14.09 -42.52 -23.38
CA ILE A 49 13.03 -42.51 -22.38
C ILE A 49 11.71 -42.70 -23.11
N LYS A 50 11.27 -43.96 -23.27
CA LYS A 50 9.86 -44.24 -23.54
C LYS A 50 9.04 -43.70 -22.37
N THR A 51 8.54 -42.48 -22.49
CA THR A 51 7.46 -41.98 -21.66
C THR A 51 6.22 -42.78 -22.02
N GLU A 52 6.03 -43.93 -21.37
CA GLU A 52 4.69 -44.45 -21.19
C GLU A 52 3.89 -43.31 -20.57
N ALA A 53 2.86 -42.84 -21.29
CA ALA A 53 2.00 -41.77 -20.83
C ALA A 53 1.36 -42.23 -19.54
N LYS A 54 1.95 -41.84 -18.40
CA LYS A 54 1.31 -41.99 -17.10
C LYS A 54 -0.09 -41.37 -17.25
N PRO A 55 -1.14 -42.02 -16.71
CA PRO A 55 -2.49 -41.45 -16.77
C PRO A 55 -2.40 -39.99 -16.28
N LYS A 56 -2.97 -39.06 -17.06
CA LYS A 56 -3.09 -37.67 -16.65
C LYS A 56 -3.91 -37.66 -15.36
N MET A 57 -3.21 -37.61 -14.23
CA MET A 57 -3.82 -37.37 -12.93
C MET A 57 -4.59 -36.06 -13.04
N THR A 58 -5.78 -36.04 -12.44
CA THR A 58 -6.54 -34.81 -12.25
C THR A 58 -5.75 -33.85 -11.34
N GLU A 59 -6.11 -32.57 -11.38
CA GLU A 59 -5.41 -31.53 -10.61
C GLU A 59 -5.45 -31.81 -9.10
N GLU A 60 -6.59 -32.34 -8.61
CA GLU A 60 -6.77 -32.81 -7.23
C GLU A 60 -5.89 -34.02 -6.89
N GLU A 61 -5.77 -35.00 -7.79
CA GLU A 61 -4.91 -36.17 -7.57
C GLU A 61 -3.42 -35.80 -7.57
N LEU A 62 -3.02 -34.82 -8.38
CA LEU A 62 -1.66 -34.25 -8.34
C LEU A 62 -1.40 -33.51 -7.03
N LYS A 63 -2.36 -32.73 -6.54
CA LYS A 63 -2.27 -32.04 -5.25
C LYS A 63 -2.15 -33.02 -4.10
N GLU A 64 -2.93 -34.09 -4.08
CA GLU A 64 -2.84 -35.12 -3.04
C GLU A 64 -1.54 -35.93 -3.13
N ALA A 65 -1.06 -36.24 -4.33
CA ALA A 65 0.24 -36.91 -4.53
C ALA A 65 1.41 -36.03 -4.08
N ARG A 66 1.37 -34.72 -4.37
CA ARG A 66 2.35 -33.73 -3.87
C ARG A 66 2.34 -33.67 -2.35
N ARG A 67 1.15 -33.61 -1.73
CA ARG A 67 0.98 -33.63 -0.27
C ARG A 67 1.54 -34.91 0.36
N LYS A 68 1.25 -36.08 -0.23
CA LYS A 68 1.79 -37.39 0.22
C LYS A 68 3.32 -37.50 0.07
N ALA A 69 3.90 -36.78 -0.89
CA ALA A 69 5.34 -36.68 -1.07
C ALA A 69 6.00 -35.61 -0.18
N GLY A 70 5.26 -34.98 0.73
CA GLY A 70 5.76 -33.97 1.67
C GLY A 70 5.88 -32.57 1.08
N PHE A 71 5.37 -32.32 -0.12
CA PHE A 71 5.26 -30.97 -0.66
C PHE A 71 4.06 -30.27 -0.04
N ILE A 72 4.31 -29.15 0.63
CA ILE A 72 3.26 -28.28 1.17
C ILE A 72 2.62 -27.54 0.01
N ASP A 73 1.30 -27.44 0.03
CA ASP A 73 0.55 -26.71 -0.98
C ASP A 73 0.83 -25.20 -0.87
N GLN A 74 1.12 -24.55 -2.00
CA GLN A 74 1.48 -23.14 -1.98
C GLN A 74 0.32 -22.24 -1.53
N ASP A 75 -0.93 -22.63 -1.80
CA ASP A 75 -2.10 -21.87 -1.36
C ASP A 75 -2.28 -21.97 0.15
N GLU A 76 -1.98 -23.13 0.74
CA GLU A 76 -1.97 -23.32 2.20
C GLU A 76 -0.91 -22.44 2.87
N VAL A 77 0.32 -22.40 2.33
CA VAL A 77 1.40 -21.54 2.83
C VAL A 77 1.02 -20.06 2.70
N ALA A 78 0.46 -19.65 1.56
CA ALA A 78 0.02 -18.27 1.34
C ALA A 78 -1.07 -17.86 2.33
N ALA A 79 -2.05 -18.72 2.58
CA ALA A 79 -3.13 -18.47 3.52
C ALA A 79 -2.64 -18.38 4.98
N GLU A 80 -1.69 -19.23 5.38
CA GLU A 80 -1.07 -19.13 6.72
C GLU A 80 -0.25 -17.85 6.87
N ASN A 81 0.56 -17.51 5.87
CA ASN A 81 1.33 -16.26 5.86
C ASN A 81 0.43 -15.03 5.93
N ALA A 82 -0.69 -15.02 5.19
CA ALA A 82 -1.67 -13.94 5.23
C ALA A 82 -2.28 -13.77 6.63
N LYS A 83 -2.58 -14.87 7.33
CA LYS A 83 -3.10 -14.82 8.72
C LYS A 83 -2.07 -14.27 9.70
N ILE A 84 -0.80 -14.67 9.57
CA ILE A 84 0.28 -14.18 10.43
C ILE A 84 0.50 -12.68 10.18
N PHE A 85 0.55 -12.26 8.92
CA PHE A 85 0.69 -10.86 8.53
C PHE A 85 -0.47 -10.01 9.08
N GLU A 86 -1.71 -10.46 8.86
CA GLU A 86 -2.89 -9.75 9.35
C GLU A 86 -2.92 -9.67 10.88
N LYS A 87 -2.51 -10.74 11.58
CA LYS A 87 -2.36 -10.68 13.04
C LYS A 87 -1.38 -9.59 13.46
N GLY A 88 -0.18 -9.54 12.85
CA GLY A 88 0.82 -8.52 13.14
C GLY A 88 0.31 -7.11 12.86
N ALA A 89 -0.43 -6.91 11.77
CA ALA A 89 -1.06 -5.65 11.44
C ALA A 89 -2.13 -5.21 12.46
N ARG A 90 -2.95 -6.14 12.95
CA ARG A 90 -3.94 -5.86 14.00
C ARG A 90 -3.28 -5.56 15.35
N GLU A 91 -2.15 -6.21 15.66
CA GLU A 91 -1.32 -5.88 16.84
C GLU A 91 -0.68 -4.49 16.74
N TYR A 92 -0.22 -4.11 15.54
CA TYR A 92 0.27 -2.76 15.25
C TYR A 92 -0.82 -1.71 15.53
N ILE A 93 -2.04 -1.93 15.03
CA ILE A 93 -3.18 -1.04 15.27
C ILE A 93 -3.55 -0.99 16.74
N LYS A 94 -3.63 -2.15 17.41
CA LYS A 94 -4.01 -2.22 18.82
C LYS A 94 -3.03 -1.44 19.71
N THR A 95 -1.75 -1.49 19.36
CA THR A 95 -0.70 -0.68 20.00
C THR A 95 -0.96 0.82 19.84
N ARG A 96 -1.47 1.25 18.68
CA ARG A 96 -1.70 2.65 18.30
C ARG A 96 -3.18 3.06 18.32
N MET A 97 -4.01 2.34 19.09
CA MET A 97 -5.47 2.44 19.01
C MET A 97 -5.97 3.88 19.14
N LYS A 98 -5.42 4.63 20.11
CA LYS A 98 -5.80 6.03 20.34
C LYS A 98 -5.45 6.94 19.17
N GLU A 99 -4.31 6.70 18.51
CA GLU A 99 -3.88 7.53 17.37
C GLU A 99 -4.75 7.25 16.14
N TYR A 100 -5.11 5.99 15.88
CA TYR A 100 -6.09 5.65 14.83
C TYR A 100 -7.46 6.26 15.11
N GLN A 101 -7.95 6.21 16.36
CA GLN A 101 -9.21 6.83 16.75
C GLN A 101 -9.18 8.35 16.56
N LEU A 102 -8.08 9.01 16.93
CA LEU A 102 -7.90 10.45 16.74
C LEU A 102 -7.84 10.81 15.25
N LEU A 103 -7.09 10.06 14.45
CA LEU A 103 -7.00 10.25 13.00
C LEU A 103 -8.39 10.20 12.34
N ILE A 104 -9.19 9.18 12.65
CA ILE A 104 -10.57 9.08 12.13
C ILE A 104 -11.41 10.28 12.55
N ALA A 105 -11.33 10.69 13.83
CA ALA A 105 -12.07 11.83 14.34
C ALA A 105 -11.67 13.13 13.63
N ASP A 106 -10.39 13.33 13.35
CA ASP A 106 -9.88 14.51 12.65
C ASP A 106 -10.30 14.52 11.17
N ILE A 107 -10.30 13.38 10.47
CA ILE A 107 -10.84 13.29 9.11
C ILE A 107 -12.33 13.62 9.11
N ARG A 108 -13.12 13.06 10.03
CA ARG A 108 -14.56 13.37 10.14
C ARG A 108 -14.79 14.87 10.37
N LYS A 109 -14.05 15.46 11.29
CA LYS A 109 -14.13 16.90 11.58
C LYS A 109 -13.76 17.74 10.37
N SER A 110 -12.76 17.33 9.58
CA SER A 110 -12.41 18.00 8.34
C SER A 110 -13.54 17.92 7.31
N VAL A 111 -14.16 16.75 7.13
CA VAL A 111 -15.30 16.56 6.21
C VAL A 111 -16.49 17.44 6.63
N ASP A 112 -16.80 17.49 7.91
CA ASP A 112 -17.89 18.30 8.45
C ASP A 112 -17.63 19.81 8.31
N ASP A 113 -16.39 20.26 8.54
CA ASP A 113 -16.03 21.66 8.32
C ASP A 113 -16.11 22.02 6.84
N ILE A 114 -15.62 21.17 5.93
CA ILE A 114 -15.75 21.38 4.48
C ILE A 114 -17.23 21.53 4.08
N GLU A 115 -18.10 20.61 4.49
CA GLU A 115 -19.53 20.69 4.16
C GLU A 115 -20.15 22.00 4.66
N LYS A 116 -19.92 22.32 5.93
CA LYS A 116 -20.49 23.51 6.57
C LYS A 116 -19.98 24.80 5.92
N GLN A 117 -18.69 24.90 5.69
CA GLN A 117 -18.06 26.12 5.19
C GLN A 117 -18.33 26.30 3.70
N SER A 118 -18.47 25.20 2.94
CA SER A 118 -18.88 25.26 1.53
C SER A 118 -20.22 25.95 1.32
N ALA A 119 -21.19 25.65 2.18
CA ALA A 119 -22.47 26.32 2.16
C ALA A 119 -22.37 27.79 2.58
N ALA A 120 -21.42 28.12 3.45
CA ALA A 120 -21.21 29.48 3.95
C ALA A 120 -20.54 30.38 2.91
N TRP A 121 -19.44 29.94 2.27
CA TRP A 121 -18.78 30.76 1.25
C TRP A 121 -19.62 30.87 -0.03
N ALA A 122 -20.34 29.82 -0.43
CA ALA A 122 -21.24 29.89 -1.60
C ALA A 122 -22.34 30.96 -1.46
N LYS A 123 -22.78 31.26 -0.23
CA LYS A 123 -23.81 32.26 0.08
C LYS A 123 -23.23 33.64 0.43
N ALA A 124 -21.91 33.77 0.48
CA ALA A 124 -21.28 35.04 0.79
C ALA A 124 -21.51 36.05 -0.35
N LYS A 125 -21.42 37.34 -0.02
CA LYS A 125 -21.46 38.41 -1.05
C LYS A 125 -20.33 38.26 -2.08
N ASP A 126 -19.20 37.71 -1.66
CA ASP A 126 -18.04 37.41 -2.47
C ASP A 126 -17.56 35.99 -2.12
N PRO A 127 -18.04 34.96 -2.85
CA PRO A 127 -17.71 33.57 -2.56
C PRO A 127 -16.22 33.25 -2.65
N GLN A 128 -15.51 33.85 -3.63
CA GLN A 128 -14.08 33.65 -3.80
C GLN A 128 -13.31 34.14 -2.58
N LYS A 129 -13.56 35.38 -2.14
CA LYS A 129 -12.89 35.95 -0.97
C LYS A 129 -13.21 35.19 0.32
N ALA A 130 -14.45 34.72 0.47
CA ALA A 130 -14.85 33.92 1.61
C ALA A 130 -14.13 32.56 1.64
N PHE A 131 -14.04 31.89 0.49
CA PHE A 131 -13.28 30.66 0.31
C PHE A 131 -11.79 30.87 0.61
N ASP A 132 -11.13 31.85 0.01
CA ASP A 132 -9.69 32.09 0.19
C ASP A 132 -9.31 32.31 1.66
N LYS A 133 -10.15 33.06 2.39
CA LYS A 133 -9.96 33.31 3.83
C LYS A 133 -10.02 32.02 4.65
N TRP A 134 -10.93 31.11 4.33
CA TRP A 134 -11.03 29.81 5.01
C TRP A 134 -9.89 28.88 4.57
N ASN A 135 -9.65 28.79 3.26
CA ASN A 135 -8.70 27.86 2.65
C ASN A 135 -7.27 28.08 3.16
N GLY A 136 -6.90 29.33 3.46
CA GLY A 136 -5.60 29.64 4.07
C GLY A 136 -5.34 28.86 5.36
N LYS A 137 -6.32 28.76 6.27
CA LYS A 137 -6.18 27.99 7.51
C LYS A 137 -6.36 26.49 7.29
N PHE A 138 -7.29 26.13 6.41
CA PHE A 138 -7.59 24.74 6.10
C PHE A 138 -6.38 24.00 5.54
N ARG A 139 -5.56 24.64 4.69
CA ARG A 139 -4.34 24.05 4.13
C ARG A 139 -3.36 23.57 5.20
N ASP A 140 -3.19 24.33 6.28
CA ASP A 140 -2.29 23.95 7.35
C ASP A 140 -2.84 22.77 8.17
N GLN A 141 -4.16 22.77 8.40
CA GLN A 141 -4.86 21.65 9.03
C GLN A 141 -4.79 20.39 8.18
N ALA A 142 -4.96 20.51 6.86
CA ALA A 142 -4.86 19.40 5.93
C ALA A 142 -3.44 18.80 5.90
N LYS A 143 -2.40 19.64 5.90
CA LYS A 143 -1.00 19.17 6.01
C LYS A 143 -0.77 18.41 7.32
N ALA A 144 -1.27 18.92 8.45
CA ALA A 144 -1.15 18.24 9.73
C ALA A 144 -1.88 16.88 9.72
N LEU A 145 -3.05 16.82 9.09
CA LEU A 145 -3.82 15.58 8.94
C LEU A 145 -3.10 14.55 8.07
N ILE A 146 -2.47 14.97 6.97
CA ILE A 146 -1.63 14.10 6.13
C ILE A 146 -0.45 13.54 6.92
N LYS A 147 0.25 14.38 7.67
CA LYS A 147 1.35 13.93 8.55
C LYS A 147 0.88 12.92 9.60
N SER A 148 -0.29 13.17 10.21
CA SER A 148 -0.88 12.24 11.17
C SER A 148 -1.21 10.89 10.52
N TYR A 149 -1.81 10.91 9.33
CA TYR A 149 -2.07 9.70 8.55
C TYR A 149 -0.78 8.94 8.24
N ASP A 150 0.23 9.62 7.70
CA ASP A 150 1.51 9.02 7.35
C ASP A 150 2.21 8.40 8.56
N LYS A 151 2.26 9.13 9.68
CA LYS A 151 2.83 8.62 10.93
C LYS A 151 2.10 7.36 11.41
N VAL A 152 0.79 7.44 11.53
CA VAL A 152 -0.01 6.35 12.13
C VAL A 152 0.01 5.10 11.26
N THR A 153 0.01 5.27 9.94
CA THR A 153 -0.10 4.18 8.96
C THR A 153 1.23 3.73 8.37
N GLY A 154 2.36 4.31 8.79
CA GLY A 154 3.66 4.05 8.17
C GLY A 154 3.65 4.36 6.67
N HIS A 155 3.18 5.56 6.30
CA HIS A 155 2.93 5.97 4.91
C HIS A 155 1.99 5.01 4.15
N GLY A 156 0.99 4.49 4.86
CA GLY A 156 0.00 3.55 4.34
C GLY A 156 0.46 2.10 4.19
N ALA A 157 1.66 1.75 4.67
CA ALA A 157 2.18 0.38 4.62
C ALA A 157 1.67 -0.51 5.77
N GLU A 158 1.31 0.09 6.90
CA GLU A 158 0.95 -0.61 8.14
C GLU A 158 -0.56 -0.65 8.37
N GLY A 159 -1.02 -1.69 9.05
CA GLY A 159 -2.43 -1.83 9.48
C GLY A 159 -3.30 -2.76 8.63
N GLY A 160 -2.71 -3.49 7.67
CA GLY A 160 -3.34 -4.67 7.06
C GLY A 160 -4.70 -4.38 6.43
N PHE A 161 -5.70 -5.25 6.67
CA PHE A 161 -7.03 -5.04 6.10
C PHE A 161 -7.72 -3.76 6.60
N THR A 162 -7.51 -3.35 7.85
CA THR A 162 -8.07 -2.08 8.35
C THR A 162 -7.50 -0.89 7.58
N GLN A 163 -6.21 -0.93 7.22
CA GLN A 163 -5.59 0.09 6.38
C GLN A 163 -6.13 0.06 4.94
N ALA A 164 -6.44 -1.13 4.41
CA ALA A 164 -7.09 -1.26 3.11
C ALA A 164 -8.50 -0.63 3.08
N GLU A 165 -9.20 -0.56 4.22
CA GLU A 165 -10.47 0.17 4.36
C GLU A 165 -10.26 1.68 4.57
N LEU A 166 -9.23 2.09 5.34
CA LEU A 166 -8.93 3.50 5.61
C LEU A 166 -8.39 4.24 4.39
N GLY A 167 -7.48 3.61 3.63
CA GLY A 167 -6.79 4.23 2.50
C GLY A 167 -7.73 4.83 1.45
N PRO A 168 -8.78 4.13 0.98
CA PRO A 168 -9.75 4.69 0.04
C PRO A 168 -10.50 5.91 0.60
N ALA A 169 -10.92 5.89 1.87
CA ALA A 169 -11.60 7.01 2.50
C ALA A 169 -10.68 8.23 2.63
N PHE A 170 -9.42 8.00 3.00
CA PHE A 170 -8.41 9.05 3.10
C PHE A 170 -8.07 9.66 1.74
N ARG A 171 -7.85 8.84 0.69
CA ARG A 171 -7.63 9.34 -0.68
C ARG A 171 -8.81 10.14 -1.21
N ALA A 172 -10.03 9.67 -0.99
CA ALA A 172 -11.23 10.43 -1.37
C ALA A 172 -11.30 11.80 -0.66
N TRP A 173 -10.83 11.88 0.60
CA TRP A 173 -10.68 13.16 1.29
C TRP A 173 -9.55 14.02 0.70
N GLU A 174 -8.42 13.45 0.30
CA GLU A 174 -7.33 14.18 -0.37
C GLU A 174 -7.77 14.75 -1.72
N ASP A 175 -8.44 13.94 -2.54
CA ASP A 175 -9.01 14.36 -3.82
C ASP A 175 -10.01 15.51 -3.60
N LEU A 176 -10.92 15.36 -2.62
CA LEU A 176 -11.87 16.40 -2.27
C LEU A 176 -11.16 17.71 -1.88
N LYS A 177 -10.11 17.64 -1.04
CA LYS A 177 -9.30 18.79 -0.62
C LYS A 177 -8.71 19.53 -1.83
N ASP A 178 -8.22 18.80 -2.84
CA ASP A 178 -7.60 19.40 -4.03
C ASP A 178 -8.62 19.96 -5.02
N GLU A 179 -9.85 19.45 -5.00
CA GLU A 179 -10.96 19.95 -5.82
C GLU A 179 -11.73 21.12 -5.18
N LEU A 180 -11.40 21.54 -3.95
CA LEU A 180 -12.14 22.60 -3.27
C LEU A 180 -12.06 23.94 -4.01
N GLY A 181 -13.23 24.58 -4.13
CA GLY A 181 -13.39 25.89 -4.72
C GLY A 181 -14.60 26.63 -4.15
N PRO A 182 -14.78 27.92 -4.50
CA PRO A 182 -15.90 28.73 -4.02
C PRO A 182 -17.28 28.18 -4.44
N ASP A 183 -17.33 27.34 -5.47
CA ASP A 183 -18.53 26.76 -6.07
C ASP A 183 -18.68 25.25 -5.82
N ILE A 184 -17.81 24.62 -5.01
CA ILE A 184 -17.82 23.17 -4.77
C ILE A 184 -19.18 22.65 -4.28
N ALA A 185 -19.93 23.45 -3.52
CA ALA A 185 -21.27 23.10 -3.04
C ALA A 185 -22.31 22.91 -4.17
N SER A 186 -22.01 23.41 -5.38
CA SER A 186 -22.84 23.23 -6.58
C SER A 186 -22.41 22.04 -7.43
N ASN A 187 -21.31 21.36 -7.08
CA ASN A 187 -20.87 20.16 -7.76
C ASN A 187 -21.76 18.97 -7.36
N ASP A 188 -22.39 18.33 -8.33
CA ASP A 188 -23.30 17.19 -8.12
C ASP A 188 -22.62 16.02 -7.38
N ARG A 189 -21.29 15.89 -7.46
CA ARG A 189 -20.52 14.84 -6.77
C ARG A 189 -20.16 15.18 -5.33
N PHE A 190 -20.30 16.43 -4.90
CA PHE A 190 -19.79 16.88 -3.60
C PHE A 190 -20.46 16.14 -2.44
N ALA A 191 -21.80 16.12 -2.40
CA ALA A 191 -22.54 15.45 -1.34
C ALA A 191 -22.28 13.93 -1.31
N GLU A 192 -22.17 13.30 -2.48
CA GLU A 192 -21.86 11.87 -2.59
C GLU A 192 -20.43 11.57 -2.13
N THR A 193 -19.46 12.42 -2.44
CA THR A 193 -18.06 12.26 -1.99
C THR A 193 -17.97 12.35 -0.47
N LEU A 194 -18.62 13.34 0.15
CA LEU A 194 -18.67 13.47 1.62
C LEU A 194 -19.28 12.23 2.26
N LYS A 195 -20.34 11.69 1.68
CA LYS A 195 -21.00 10.46 2.14
C LYS A 195 -20.08 9.25 2.02
N GLN A 196 -19.41 9.06 0.89
CA GLN A 196 -18.48 7.94 0.68
C GLN A 196 -17.32 7.96 1.67
N ILE A 197 -16.76 9.14 1.94
CA ILE A 197 -15.71 9.29 2.96
C ILE A 197 -16.26 8.85 4.33
N ARG A 198 -17.43 9.34 4.75
CA ARG A 198 -18.05 8.97 6.03
C ARG A 198 -18.33 7.48 6.15
N GLU A 199 -18.88 6.86 5.10
CA GLU A 199 -19.14 5.42 5.08
C GLU A 199 -17.85 4.59 5.17
N GLY A 200 -16.77 5.05 4.52
CA GLY A 200 -15.45 4.46 4.67
C GLY A 200 -14.96 4.54 6.12
N LEU A 201 -15.04 5.72 6.75
CA LEU A 201 -14.65 5.91 8.14
C LEU A 201 -15.49 5.06 9.11
N ASP A 202 -16.79 4.88 8.85
CA ASP A 202 -17.66 4.00 9.64
C ASP A 202 -17.21 2.53 9.59
N LYS A 203 -16.68 2.06 8.45
CA LYS A 203 -16.12 0.70 8.34
C LYS A 203 -14.84 0.57 9.15
N VAL A 204 -13.95 1.55 9.06
CA VAL A 204 -12.69 1.56 9.82
C VAL A 204 -12.98 1.57 11.32
N GLU A 205 -13.93 2.39 11.79
CA GLU A 205 -14.30 2.46 13.21
C GLU A 205 -14.84 1.13 13.75
N LYS A 206 -15.60 0.38 12.94
CA LYS A 206 -16.02 -0.98 13.27
C LYS A 206 -14.81 -1.93 13.39
N ALA A 207 -13.90 -1.89 12.43
CA ALA A 207 -12.68 -2.70 12.47
C ALA A 207 -11.81 -2.38 13.71
N LEU A 208 -11.67 -1.10 14.07
CA LEU A 208 -10.97 -0.69 15.30
C LEU A 208 -11.66 -1.24 16.55
N THR A 209 -13.00 -1.20 16.60
CA THR A 209 -13.77 -1.76 17.72
C THR A 209 -13.57 -3.26 17.86
N GLU A 210 -13.49 -3.98 16.74
CA GLU A 210 -13.21 -5.43 16.72
C GLU A 210 -11.78 -5.73 17.19
N ILE A 211 -10.80 -4.93 16.76
CA ILE A 211 -9.38 -5.04 17.20
C ILE A 211 -9.25 -4.75 18.70
N ASP A 212 -9.90 -3.70 19.19
CA ASP A 212 -9.84 -3.30 20.60
C ASP A 212 -10.31 -4.43 21.53
N LYS A 213 -11.42 -5.08 21.15
CA LYS A 213 -12.04 -6.20 21.88
C LYS A 213 -11.31 -7.53 21.72
N ASP A 214 -10.40 -7.66 20.78
CA ASP A 214 -9.70 -8.93 20.51
C ASP A 214 -8.55 -9.13 21.52
N GLU A 215 -8.84 -9.81 22.63
CA GLU A 215 -7.88 -10.12 23.70
C GLU A 215 -6.69 -10.99 23.26
N SER A 216 -6.76 -11.63 22.08
CA SER A 216 -5.65 -12.46 21.57
C SER A 216 -4.49 -11.66 20.98
N LEU A 217 -4.69 -10.36 20.73
CA LEU A 217 -3.71 -9.45 20.17
C LEU A 217 -2.78 -8.88 21.24
N VAL A 218 -1.49 -8.90 20.96
CA VAL A 218 -0.45 -8.37 21.86
C VAL A 218 -0.19 -6.88 21.59
N ILE A 219 -0.15 -6.08 22.66
CA ILE A 219 0.25 -4.66 22.61
C ILE A 219 1.77 -4.55 22.78
N ASN A 220 2.43 -3.79 21.89
CA ASN A 220 3.84 -3.49 22.05
C ASN A 220 4.05 -2.50 23.21
N LYS A 221 4.69 -2.98 24.28
CA LYS A 221 4.97 -2.21 25.50
C LYS A 221 6.11 -1.21 25.36
N PHE A 222 6.90 -1.31 24.29
CA PHE A 222 8.02 -0.41 24.02
C PHE A 222 7.62 0.77 23.12
N TYR A 223 6.37 0.77 22.62
CA TYR A 223 5.87 1.89 21.84
C TYR A 223 5.59 3.08 22.74
N ASP A 224 6.11 4.24 22.35
CA ASP A 224 5.91 5.52 23.02
C ASP A 224 5.53 6.57 21.98
N ALA A 225 4.24 6.91 21.93
CA ALA A 225 3.68 7.83 20.94
C ALA A 225 4.29 9.24 21.01
N GLU A 226 4.84 9.64 22.17
CA GLU A 226 5.46 10.95 22.39
C GLU A 226 6.90 11.01 21.86
N LYS A 227 7.65 9.91 21.92
CA LYS A 227 9.04 9.85 21.42
C LYS A 227 9.14 9.74 19.91
N ASP A 228 8.22 9.02 19.27
CA ASP A 228 8.19 8.88 17.81
C ASP A 228 7.67 10.15 17.09
N GLY A 229 7.57 11.29 17.80
CA GLY A 229 7.06 12.57 17.28
C GLY A 229 8.11 13.70 17.12
N GLU A 230 9.36 13.51 17.55
CA GLU A 230 10.37 14.58 17.58
C GLU A 230 11.38 14.56 16.39
N GLU A 231 11.50 13.46 15.64
CA GLU A 231 12.45 13.36 14.52
C GLU A 231 11.84 13.81 13.17
N GLU A 232 11.44 15.07 13.02
CA GLU A 232 11.33 15.69 11.67
C GLU A 232 11.32 17.23 11.71
N GLY A 233 12.12 17.80 12.62
CA GLY A 233 12.36 19.24 12.75
C GLY A 233 13.77 19.67 12.32
N GLY A 234 14.36 19.04 11.31
CA GLY A 234 15.68 19.39 10.77
C GLY A 234 15.60 20.38 9.61
N GLY A 235 14.94 21.52 9.81
CA GLY A 235 14.98 22.65 8.88
C GLY A 235 16.01 23.67 9.34
N GLU A 236 17.25 23.54 8.89
CA GLU A 236 18.24 24.61 8.98
C GLU A 236 18.16 25.46 7.70
N GLU A 237 17.31 26.49 7.73
CA GLU A 237 17.47 27.68 6.92
C GLU A 237 18.66 28.49 7.48
N GLY A 238 19.53 28.99 6.59
CA GLY A 238 20.29 30.21 6.86
C GLY A 238 21.78 30.13 6.55
N GLY A 239 22.19 30.66 5.41
CA GLY A 239 23.60 30.87 5.08
C GLY A 239 23.82 31.63 3.79
N GLY A 240 23.04 32.70 3.57
CA GLY A 240 23.34 33.67 2.52
C GLY A 240 24.23 34.79 3.07
N GLY A 241 25.34 35.04 2.38
CA GLY A 241 26.05 36.32 2.38
C GLY A 241 27.32 36.38 3.23
N GLU A 242 28.46 36.30 2.56
CA GLU A 242 29.55 37.28 2.72
C GLU A 242 30.42 37.20 1.45
N ASP A 243 30.20 38.18 0.55
CA ASP A 243 31.14 38.52 -0.51
C ASP A 243 32.32 39.24 0.18
N GLU A 244 33.45 38.55 0.32
CA GLU A 244 34.73 39.18 0.65
C GLU A 244 35.37 39.76 -0.63
N GLU A 245 35.57 41.07 -0.58
CA GLU A 245 36.50 41.80 -1.45
C GLU A 245 37.92 41.22 -1.32
N GLY A 246 38.61 41.03 -2.45
CA GLY A 246 40.00 40.58 -2.45
C GLY A 246 40.67 40.58 -3.83
N GLU A 247 41.25 41.75 -4.15
CA GLU A 247 42.31 42.07 -5.15
C GLU A 247 42.00 42.05 -6.66
#